data_AF-A0A1E3RWJ6-F1
#
_entry.id   AF-A0A1E3RWJ6-F1
#
_cell.length_a   1.000
_cell.length_b   1.000
_cell.length_c   1.000
_cell.angle_alpha   90.00
_cell.angle_beta   90.00
_cell.angle_gamma   90.00
#
_symmetry.space_group_name_H-M   'P 1'
#
loop_
_entity.id
_entity.type
_entity.pdbx_description
1 polymer ?
#
loop_
_entity_poly.entity_id
_entity_poly.type
_entity_poly.pdbx_seq_one_letter_code
_entity_poly.pdbx_strand_id
1 'polypeptide(L)'
;MPTKTKTADTGARQRLIEATAQIMRDEGYAAATSRRVAAAAGVKQALVYYYFPTMDDLYVEVLRAGAEASLQRMRAALTDSDPLRTLWAMNSDLRLTGLNTEFMAMANHRKAIRKELKAYAERVRDIETAAVAVALRSRGVDLQAYPPVAISMLIAQTARSLCNESAVGVDLGHDELRTFMERQLDFLAEALPATKSAAPTHG
;
A
#
# COMPACT_ATOMS: atom_id res chain seq x y z
N MET A 1 38.37 -6.69 -20.64
CA MET A 1 36.96 -6.29 -20.91
C MET A 1 36.02 -7.36 -20.37
N PRO A 2 35.08 -7.02 -19.47
CA PRO A 2 33.75 -7.63 -19.52
C PRO A 2 32.65 -6.61 -19.15
N THR A 3 31.83 -6.17 -20.11
CA THR A 3 30.72 -5.23 -19.79
C THR A 3 29.48 -5.34 -20.69
N LYS A 4 29.50 -6.18 -21.74
CA LYS A 4 28.32 -6.34 -22.63
C LYS A 4 27.28 -7.36 -22.14
N THR A 5 27.70 -8.40 -21.43
CA THR A 5 26.78 -9.49 -21.03
C THR A 5 25.88 -9.12 -19.86
N LYS A 6 26.42 -8.45 -18.83
CA LYS A 6 25.68 -8.14 -17.58
C LYS A 6 24.52 -7.15 -17.78
N THR A 7 24.67 -6.20 -18.70
CA THR A 7 23.64 -5.20 -19.01
C THR A 7 22.51 -5.81 -19.84
N ALA A 8 22.82 -6.69 -20.80
CA ALA A 8 21.82 -7.43 -21.56
C ALA A 8 21.04 -8.43 -20.69
N ASP A 9 21.74 -9.05 -19.74
CA ASP A 9 21.23 -10.01 -18.74
C ASP A 9 20.25 -9.33 -17.75
N THR A 10 20.63 -8.16 -17.22
CA THR A 10 19.75 -7.34 -16.36
C THR A 10 18.49 -6.89 -17.11
N GLY A 11 18.61 -6.55 -18.40
CA GLY A 11 17.48 -6.14 -19.23
C GLY A 11 16.47 -7.27 -19.47
N ALA A 12 16.92 -8.52 -19.65
CA ALA A 12 16.01 -9.65 -19.83
C ALA A 12 15.25 -9.98 -18.54
N ARG A 13 15.93 -9.96 -17.39
CA ARG A 13 15.29 -10.14 -16.07
C ARG A 13 14.20 -9.08 -15.84
N GLN A 14 14.50 -7.82 -16.14
CA GLN A 14 13.55 -6.72 -15.95
C GLN A 14 12.33 -6.84 -16.87
N ARG A 15 12.53 -7.16 -18.16
CA ARG A 15 11.43 -7.39 -19.11
C ARG A 15 10.50 -8.51 -18.67
N LEU A 16 11.04 -9.58 -18.08
CA LEU A 16 10.23 -10.67 -17.53
C LEU A 16 9.34 -10.20 -16.37
N ILE A 17 9.88 -9.38 -15.45
CA ILE A 17 9.12 -8.80 -14.34
C ILE A 17 8.02 -7.88 -14.88
N GLU A 18 8.34 -6.98 -15.80
CA GLU A 18 7.38 -6.04 -16.39
C GLU A 18 6.26 -6.72 -17.16
N ALA A 19 6.60 -7.70 -18.02
CA ALA A 19 5.64 -8.48 -18.76
C ALA A 19 4.70 -9.26 -17.82
N THR A 20 5.25 -9.85 -16.76
CA THR A 20 4.45 -10.56 -15.75
C THR A 20 3.52 -9.60 -15.04
N ALA A 21 4.01 -8.44 -14.60
CA ALA A 21 3.21 -7.43 -13.92
C ALA A 21 2.06 -6.92 -14.80
N GLN A 22 2.29 -6.74 -16.11
CA GLN A 22 1.25 -6.35 -17.05
C GLN A 22 0.17 -7.43 -17.19
N ILE A 23 0.56 -8.68 -17.43
CA ILE A 23 -0.39 -9.79 -17.56
C ILE A 23 -1.23 -9.95 -16.29
N MET A 24 -0.60 -9.85 -15.12
CA MET A 24 -1.32 -9.92 -13.84
C MET A 24 -2.34 -8.81 -13.66
N ARG A 25 -2.03 -7.59 -14.07
CA ARG A 25 -2.95 -6.45 -13.96
C ARG A 25 -4.13 -6.55 -14.92
N ASP A 26 -3.89 -6.99 -16.15
CA ASP A 26 -4.89 -6.96 -17.21
C ASP A 26 -5.78 -8.20 -17.21
N GLU A 27 -5.21 -9.36 -16.86
CA GLU A 27 -5.84 -10.66 -17.08
C GLU A 27 -5.82 -11.56 -15.84
N GLY A 28 -5.37 -11.00 -14.72
CA GLY A 28 -5.27 -11.71 -13.46
C GLY A 28 -4.06 -12.63 -13.38
N TYR A 29 -3.80 -13.10 -12.17
CA TYR A 29 -2.61 -13.86 -11.84
C TYR A 29 -2.49 -15.20 -12.59
N ALA A 30 -3.60 -15.92 -12.80
CA ALA A 30 -3.59 -17.23 -13.44
C ALA A 30 -3.13 -17.19 -14.90
N ALA A 31 -3.26 -16.04 -15.56
CA ALA A 31 -2.84 -15.86 -16.95
C ALA A 31 -1.31 -15.79 -17.12
N ALA A 32 -0.56 -15.48 -16.06
CA ALA A 32 0.87 -15.17 -16.10
C ALA A 32 1.79 -16.41 -16.18
N THR A 33 1.52 -17.35 -17.10
CA THR A 33 2.32 -18.58 -17.26
C THR A 33 3.73 -18.30 -17.81
N SER A 34 4.70 -19.19 -17.54
CA SER A 34 6.09 -19.03 -18.02
C SER A 34 6.19 -18.86 -19.55
N ARG A 35 5.37 -19.60 -20.31
CA ARG A 35 5.30 -19.46 -21.78
C ARG A 35 4.79 -18.08 -22.19
N ARG A 36 3.71 -17.60 -21.57
CA ARG A 36 3.09 -16.32 -21.90
C ARG A 36 3.99 -15.15 -21.52
N VAL A 37 4.56 -15.19 -20.31
CA VAL A 37 5.51 -14.19 -19.83
C VAL A 37 6.72 -14.12 -20.76
N ALA A 38 7.31 -15.26 -21.15
CA ALA A 38 8.45 -15.28 -22.05
C ALA A 38 8.12 -14.66 -23.41
N ALA A 39 6.96 -15.01 -23.97
CA ALA A 39 6.49 -14.44 -25.24
C ALA A 39 6.28 -12.92 -25.13
N ALA A 40 5.62 -12.44 -24.08
CA ALA A 40 5.39 -11.02 -23.84
C ALA A 40 6.70 -10.24 -23.58
N ALA A 41 7.69 -10.86 -22.92
CA ALA A 41 9.00 -10.27 -22.66
C ALA A 41 9.97 -10.35 -23.86
N GLY A 42 9.58 -11.02 -24.96
CA GLY A 42 10.41 -11.23 -26.14
C GLY A 42 11.64 -12.10 -25.88
N VAL A 43 11.53 -13.09 -24.99
CA VAL A 43 12.64 -13.99 -24.62
C VAL A 43 12.24 -15.47 -24.77
N LYS A 44 13.24 -16.35 -24.79
CA LYS A 44 13.00 -17.81 -24.78
C LYS A 44 12.46 -18.24 -23.41
N GLN A 45 11.53 -19.18 -23.38
CA GLN A 45 10.93 -19.68 -22.13
C GLN A 45 11.96 -20.23 -21.14
N ALA A 46 13.03 -20.87 -21.61
CA ALA A 46 14.13 -21.35 -20.76
C ALA A 46 14.78 -20.22 -19.94
N LEU A 47 14.74 -18.98 -20.43
CA LEU A 47 15.31 -17.83 -19.76
C LEU A 47 14.47 -17.39 -18.54
N VAL A 48 13.18 -17.74 -18.50
CA VAL A 48 12.35 -17.53 -17.30
C VAL A 48 12.93 -18.32 -16.13
N TYR A 49 13.14 -19.63 -16.33
CA TYR A 49 13.65 -20.52 -15.29
C TYR A 49 15.14 -20.33 -15.00
N TYR A 50 15.88 -19.70 -15.92
CA TYR A 50 17.25 -19.26 -15.68
C TYR A 50 17.32 -18.16 -14.61
N TYR A 51 16.42 -17.17 -14.66
CA TYR A 51 16.39 -16.07 -13.68
C TYR A 51 15.55 -16.36 -12.44
N PHE A 52 14.50 -17.16 -12.60
CA PHE A 52 13.50 -17.43 -11.57
C PHE A 52 13.29 -18.95 -11.48
N PRO A 53 13.89 -19.62 -10.48
CA PRO A 53 13.82 -21.08 -10.36
C PRO A 53 12.39 -21.61 -10.38
N THR A 54 11.44 -20.84 -9.83
CA THR A 54 10.01 -21.10 -9.90
C THR A 54 9.24 -19.88 -10.41
N MET A 55 8.01 -20.10 -10.88
CA MET A 55 7.10 -18.99 -11.19
C MET A 55 6.79 -18.15 -9.95
N ASP A 56 6.74 -18.77 -8.77
CA ASP A 56 6.51 -18.08 -7.50
C ASP A 56 7.62 -17.07 -7.19
N ASP A 57 8.87 -17.39 -7.54
CA ASP A 57 9.99 -16.45 -7.38
C ASP A 57 9.82 -15.22 -8.27
N LEU A 58 9.38 -15.42 -9.53
CA LEU A 58 9.06 -14.32 -10.44
C LEU A 58 7.90 -13.48 -9.91
N TYR A 59 6.85 -14.12 -9.40
CA TYR A 59 5.69 -13.42 -8.85
C TYR A 59 6.03 -12.63 -7.58
N VAL A 60 6.88 -13.16 -6.72
CA VAL A 60 7.43 -12.46 -5.56
C VAL A 60 8.21 -11.22 -5.99
N GLU A 61 9.01 -11.30 -7.05
CA GLU A 61 9.76 -10.16 -7.55
C GLU A 61 8.86 -9.08 -8.16
N VAL A 62 7.78 -9.47 -8.85
CA VAL A 62 6.73 -8.55 -9.31
C VAL A 62 6.06 -7.85 -8.13
N LEU A 63 5.68 -8.61 -7.10
CA LEU A 63 5.07 -8.08 -5.88
C LEU A 63 5.99 -7.08 -5.19
N ARG A 64 7.29 -7.40 -5.05
CA ARG A 64 8.28 -6.50 -4.45
C ARG A 64 8.46 -5.22 -5.25
N ALA A 65 8.57 -5.31 -6.57
CA ALA A 65 8.70 -4.14 -7.44
C ALA A 65 7.46 -3.24 -7.35
N GLY A 66 6.26 -3.82 -7.40
CA GLY A 66 5.00 -3.08 -7.26
C GLY A 66 4.81 -2.48 -5.87
N ALA A 67 5.19 -3.20 -4.82
CA ALA A 67 5.19 -2.73 -3.44
C ALA A 67 6.12 -1.53 -3.27
N GLU A 68 7.37 -1.60 -3.75
CA GLU A 68 8.33 -0.49 -3.61
C GLU A 68 7.86 0.76 -4.36
N ALA A 69 7.36 0.61 -5.60
CA ALA A 69 6.79 1.73 -6.35
C ALA A 69 5.57 2.36 -5.63
N SER A 70 4.76 1.53 -4.97
CA SER A 70 3.60 2.01 -4.19
C SER A 70 4.02 2.72 -2.91
N LEU A 71 5.01 2.20 -2.18
CA LEU A 71 5.59 2.85 -1.00
C LEU A 71 6.24 4.20 -1.36
N GLN A 72 6.92 4.29 -2.50
CA GLN A 72 7.51 5.54 -2.98
C GLN A 72 6.44 6.60 -3.27
N ARG A 73 5.37 6.22 -3.99
CA ARG A 73 4.23 7.12 -4.24
C ARG A 73 3.57 7.57 -2.95
N MET A 74 3.37 6.66 -2.00
CA MET A 74 2.80 6.96 -0.68
C MET A 74 3.64 7.95 0.11
N ARG A 75 4.98 7.74 0.17
CA ARG A 75 5.89 8.67 0.83
C ARG A 75 5.82 10.06 0.21
N ALA A 76 5.83 10.15 -1.12
CA ALA A 76 5.76 11.42 -1.83
C ALA A 76 4.41 12.15 -1.64
N ALA A 77 3.31 11.41 -1.54
CA ALA A 77 2.00 12.00 -1.28
C ALA A 77 1.90 12.54 0.16
N LEU A 78 2.37 11.77 1.15
CA LEU A 78 2.25 12.11 2.56
C LEU A 78 3.23 13.18 3.05
N THR A 79 4.09 13.71 2.18
CA THR A 79 4.87 14.93 2.45
C THR A 79 4.10 16.24 2.22
N ASP A 80 2.84 16.17 1.76
CA ASP A 80 1.98 17.34 1.58
C ASP A 80 1.57 17.98 2.93
N SER A 81 1.08 19.22 2.86
CA SER A 81 0.64 20.09 3.95
C SER A 81 -0.45 19.51 4.85
N ASP A 82 -1.29 18.58 4.35
CA ASP A 82 -2.31 17.87 5.14
C ASP A 82 -2.18 16.33 4.99
N PRO A 83 -1.28 15.69 5.77
CA PRO A 83 -1.07 14.25 5.69
C PRO A 83 -2.32 13.42 6.06
N LEU A 84 -3.23 13.94 6.88
CA LEU A 84 -4.41 13.20 7.31
C LEU A 84 -5.43 13.08 6.18
N ARG A 85 -5.70 14.19 5.47
CA ARG A 85 -6.56 14.18 4.28
C ARG A 85 -5.95 13.41 3.12
N THR A 86 -4.65 13.56 2.90
CA THR A 86 -3.96 12.79 1.85
C THR A 86 -4.06 11.29 2.11
N LEU A 87 -3.91 10.86 3.38
CA LEU A 87 -4.07 9.45 3.76
C LEU A 87 -5.51 8.95 3.51
N TRP A 88 -6.51 9.75 3.87
CA TRP A 88 -7.93 9.44 3.62
C TRP A 88 -8.22 9.31 2.12
N ALA A 89 -7.84 10.30 1.31
CA ALA A 89 -8.07 10.31 -0.13
C ALA A 89 -7.37 9.16 -0.84
N MET A 90 -6.11 8.89 -0.49
CA MET A 90 -5.32 7.80 -1.07
C MET A 90 -5.91 6.41 -0.77
N ASN A 91 -6.45 6.19 0.43
CA ASN A 91 -7.08 4.92 0.79
C ASN A 91 -8.54 4.78 0.28
N SER A 92 -9.15 5.89 -0.16
CA SER A 92 -10.51 5.92 -0.72
C SER A 92 -10.55 5.69 -2.25
N ASP A 93 -9.39 5.51 -2.90
CA ASP A 93 -9.32 5.24 -4.34
C ASP A 93 -9.49 3.72 -4.63
N LEU A 94 -10.61 3.37 -5.25
CA LEU A 94 -10.98 2.00 -5.66
C LEU A 94 -9.93 1.31 -6.54
N ARG A 95 -9.06 2.05 -7.24
CA ARG A 95 -8.05 1.44 -8.12
C ARG A 95 -6.99 0.64 -7.36
N LEU A 96 -6.87 0.84 -6.05
CA LEU A 96 -5.90 0.14 -5.20
C LEU A 96 -6.48 -1.10 -4.47
N THR A 97 -7.81 -1.26 -4.39
CA THR A 97 -8.45 -2.35 -3.64
C THR A 97 -8.65 -3.63 -4.45
N GLY A 98 -8.87 -3.56 -5.76
CA GLY A 98 -9.11 -4.76 -6.61
C GLY A 98 -7.95 -5.76 -6.59
N LEU A 99 -6.70 -5.28 -6.61
CA LEU A 99 -5.52 -6.13 -6.51
C LEU A 99 -5.38 -6.78 -5.11
N ASN A 100 -5.85 -6.13 -4.04
CA ASN A 100 -5.68 -6.63 -2.67
C ASN A 100 -6.48 -7.91 -2.40
N THR A 101 -7.69 -8.04 -2.94
CA THR A 101 -8.54 -9.21 -2.69
C THR A 101 -7.96 -10.48 -3.31
N GLU A 102 -7.48 -10.40 -4.55
CA GLU A 102 -6.82 -11.54 -5.21
C GLU A 102 -5.50 -11.91 -4.52
N PHE A 103 -4.69 -10.92 -4.13
CA PHE A 103 -3.45 -11.17 -3.39
C PHE A 103 -3.70 -11.78 -2.01
N MET A 104 -4.74 -11.34 -1.28
CA MET A 104 -5.12 -11.95 -0.01
C MET A 104 -5.63 -13.39 -0.18
N ALA A 105 -6.46 -13.64 -1.20
CA ALA A 105 -6.90 -15.00 -1.52
C ALA A 105 -5.70 -15.93 -1.80
N MET A 106 -4.67 -15.44 -2.49
CA MET A 106 -3.45 -16.21 -2.75
C MET A 106 -2.56 -16.39 -1.52
N ALA A 107 -2.51 -15.42 -0.62
CA ALA A 107 -1.76 -15.52 0.64
C ALA A 107 -2.23 -16.70 1.51
N ASN A 108 -3.49 -17.13 1.34
CA ASN A 108 -4.03 -18.30 2.02
C ASN A 108 -3.29 -19.59 1.63
N HIS A 109 -2.87 -19.70 0.37
CA HIS A 109 -2.28 -20.94 -0.17
C HIS A 109 -0.77 -20.85 -0.44
N ARG A 110 -0.17 -19.65 -0.42
CA ARG A 110 1.25 -19.45 -0.78
C ARG A 110 2.02 -18.69 0.31
N LYS A 111 2.93 -19.40 0.99
CA LYS A 111 3.73 -18.86 2.11
C LYS A 111 4.64 -17.69 1.68
N ALA A 112 5.25 -17.78 0.50
CA ALA A 112 6.13 -16.73 -0.01
C ALA A 112 5.36 -15.42 -0.24
N ILE A 113 4.22 -15.49 -0.94
CA ILE A 113 3.33 -14.34 -1.16
C ILE A 113 2.84 -13.75 0.16
N ARG A 114 2.41 -14.59 1.11
CA ARG A 114 2.00 -14.13 2.45
C ARG A 114 3.11 -13.35 3.16
N LYS A 115 4.36 -13.82 3.08
CA LYS A 115 5.51 -13.15 3.70
C LYS A 115 5.73 -11.76 3.10
N GLU A 116 5.67 -11.64 1.77
CA GLU A 116 5.85 -10.35 1.09
C GLU A 116 4.70 -9.38 1.37
N LEU A 117 3.46 -9.86 1.41
CA LEU A 117 2.31 -9.02 1.75
C LEU A 117 2.37 -8.53 3.19
N LYS A 118 2.80 -9.37 4.14
CA LYS A 118 3.06 -8.96 5.52
C LYS A 118 4.10 -7.84 5.56
N ALA A 119 5.25 -8.05 4.92
CA ALA A 119 6.33 -7.06 4.90
C ALA A 119 5.87 -5.74 4.25
N TYR A 120 5.08 -5.79 3.19
CA TYR A 120 4.50 -4.61 2.58
C TYR A 120 3.53 -3.90 3.52
N ALA A 121 2.60 -4.61 4.16
CA ALA A 121 1.62 -4.04 5.08
C ALA A 121 2.28 -3.38 6.30
N GLU A 122 3.34 -3.99 6.86
CA GLU A 122 4.14 -3.39 7.95
C GLU A 122 4.79 -2.08 7.50
N ARG A 123 5.43 -2.06 6.32
CA ARG A 123 6.06 -0.84 5.77
C ARG A 123 5.05 0.26 5.46
N VAL A 124 3.86 -0.07 4.94
CA VAL A 124 2.76 0.89 4.76
C VAL A 124 2.36 1.48 6.12
N ARG A 125 2.19 0.63 7.14
CA ARG A 125 1.80 1.08 8.48
C ARG A 125 2.82 2.01 9.10
N ASP A 126 4.11 1.74 8.93
CA ASP A 126 5.17 2.61 9.43
C ASP A 126 5.11 4.01 8.79
N ILE A 127 4.89 4.07 7.47
CA ILE A 127 4.78 5.34 6.72
C ILE A 127 3.53 6.11 7.16
N GLU A 128 2.37 5.46 7.19
CA GLU A 128 1.10 6.05 7.62
C GLU A 128 1.19 6.58 9.06
N THR A 129 1.78 5.79 9.96
CA THR A 129 1.98 6.17 11.37
C THR A 129 2.93 7.36 11.51
N ALA A 130 4.03 7.39 10.76
CA ALA A 130 4.97 8.50 10.80
C ALA A 130 4.32 9.81 10.31
N ALA A 131 3.55 9.75 9.22
CA ALA A 131 2.85 10.89 8.66
C ALA A 131 1.81 11.46 9.65
N VAL A 132 0.99 10.60 10.25
CA VAL A 132 0.02 10.99 11.28
C VAL A 132 0.74 11.55 12.52
N ALA A 133 1.84 10.93 12.96
CA ALA A 133 2.59 11.42 14.13
C ALA A 133 3.14 12.84 13.90
N VAL A 134 3.66 13.15 12.71
CA VAL A 134 4.10 14.50 12.35
C VAL A 134 2.92 15.46 12.36
N ALA A 135 1.79 15.08 11.75
CA ALA A 135 0.60 15.92 11.69
C ALA A 135 0.04 16.25 13.09
N LEU A 136 -0.09 15.25 13.97
CA LEU A 136 -0.58 15.44 15.33
C LEU A 136 0.38 16.26 16.21
N ARG A 137 1.70 16.03 16.10
CA ARG A 137 2.71 16.81 16.86
C ARG A 137 2.74 18.28 16.47
N SER A 138 2.68 18.58 15.17
CA SER A 138 2.67 19.97 14.69
C SER A 138 1.49 20.80 15.23
N ARG A 139 0.48 20.10 15.75
CA ARG A 139 -0.80 20.60 16.24
C ARG A 139 -0.95 20.51 17.76
N GLY A 140 0.09 20.05 18.48
CA GLY A 140 0.07 19.94 19.94
C GLY A 140 -0.86 18.87 20.50
N VAL A 141 -1.30 17.90 19.69
CA VAL A 141 -2.14 16.79 20.14
C VAL A 141 -1.32 15.82 20.99
N ASP A 142 -1.88 15.38 22.12
CA ASP A 142 -1.28 14.35 22.96
C ASP A 142 -1.29 13.00 22.25
N LEU A 143 -0.09 12.49 21.93
CA LEU A 143 0.08 11.21 21.24
C LEU A 143 -0.18 9.99 22.13
N GLN A 144 -0.25 10.15 23.45
CA GLN A 144 -0.65 9.05 24.34
C GLN A 144 -2.17 8.89 24.34
N ALA A 145 -2.92 10.00 24.41
CA ALA A 145 -4.37 9.99 24.25
C ALA A 145 -4.80 9.65 22.81
N TYR A 146 -4.04 10.07 21.80
CA TYR A 146 -4.29 9.81 20.38
C TYR A 146 -3.10 9.12 19.71
N PRO A 147 -2.90 7.80 19.93
CA PRO A 147 -1.79 7.06 19.34
C PRO A 147 -1.78 7.15 17.80
N PRO A 148 -0.70 7.66 17.17
CA PRO A 148 -0.66 7.85 15.72
C PRO A 148 -0.96 6.59 14.91
N VAL A 149 -0.53 5.42 15.40
CA VAL A 149 -0.80 4.13 14.77
C VAL A 149 -2.28 3.77 14.79
N ALA A 150 -3.00 4.11 15.86
CA ALA A 150 -4.43 3.83 15.96
C ALA A 150 -5.21 4.77 15.04
N ILE A 151 -4.86 6.06 15.05
CA ILE A 151 -5.48 7.07 14.18
C ILE A 151 -5.24 6.75 12.70
N SER A 152 -4.00 6.41 12.33
CA SER A 152 -3.66 6.02 10.95
C SER A 152 -4.44 4.79 10.50
N MET A 153 -4.55 3.78 11.37
CA MET A 153 -5.34 2.58 11.10
C MET A 153 -6.82 2.89 10.92
N LEU A 154 -7.42 3.72 11.77
CA LEU A 154 -8.83 4.09 11.63
C LEU A 154 -9.10 4.79 10.29
N ILE A 155 -8.31 5.81 9.93
CA ILE A 155 -8.47 6.51 8.66
C ILE A 155 -8.31 5.54 7.49
N ALA A 156 -7.24 4.72 7.49
CA ALA A 156 -6.95 3.80 6.41
C ALA A 156 -8.00 2.67 6.28
N GLN A 157 -8.42 2.08 7.40
CA GLN A 157 -9.38 0.97 7.37
C GLN A 157 -10.78 1.44 7.00
N THR A 158 -11.23 2.58 7.51
CA THR A 158 -12.54 3.13 7.17
C THR A 158 -12.63 3.44 5.68
N ALA A 159 -11.62 4.11 5.11
CA ALA A 159 -11.57 4.39 3.67
C ALA A 159 -11.59 3.10 2.83
N ARG A 160 -10.80 2.08 3.20
CA ARG A 160 -10.78 0.78 2.51
C ARG A 160 -12.09 0.01 2.63
N SER A 161 -12.77 0.07 3.78
CA SER A 161 -14.05 -0.61 3.99
C SER A 161 -15.11 -0.10 3.04
N LEU A 162 -15.23 1.23 2.92
CA LEU A 162 -16.15 1.88 1.97
C LEU A 162 -15.90 1.39 0.53
N CYS A 163 -14.65 1.40 0.09
CA CYS A 163 -14.29 0.90 -1.24
C CYS A 163 -14.64 -0.59 -1.45
N ASN A 164 -14.38 -1.43 -0.45
CA ASN A 164 -14.66 -2.87 -0.54
C ASN A 164 -16.17 -3.16 -0.55
N GLU A 165 -16.94 -2.44 0.25
CA GLU A 165 -18.40 -2.55 0.30
C GLU A 165 -19.04 -2.07 -1.01
N SER A 166 -18.63 -0.92 -1.55
CA SER A 166 -19.14 -0.44 -2.83
C SER A 166 -18.79 -1.38 -3.99
N ALA A 167 -17.63 -2.06 -3.93
CA ALA A 167 -17.26 -3.06 -4.94
C ALA A 167 -18.23 -4.26 -4.99
N VAL A 168 -18.99 -4.52 -3.93
CA VAL A 168 -20.03 -5.56 -3.87
C VAL A 168 -21.46 -4.97 -3.86
N GLY A 169 -21.60 -3.66 -4.11
CA GLY A 169 -22.88 -2.96 -4.20
C GLY A 169 -23.51 -2.61 -2.84
N VAL A 170 -22.72 -2.60 -1.77
CA VAL A 170 -23.16 -2.14 -0.45
C VAL A 170 -22.73 -0.69 -0.29
N ASP A 171 -23.69 0.23 -0.28
CA ASP A 171 -23.43 1.68 -0.14
C ASP A 171 -24.18 2.32 1.04
N LEU A 172 -24.96 1.53 1.79
CA LEU A 172 -25.75 2.04 2.92
C LEU A 172 -24.83 2.63 4.00
N GLY A 173 -25.05 3.89 4.39
CA GLY A 173 -24.30 4.57 5.45
C GLY A 173 -22.95 5.15 5.01
N HIS A 174 -22.59 5.02 3.73
CA HIS A 174 -21.28 5.45 3.22
C HIS A 174 -21.13 6.97 3.22
N ASP A 175 -22.17 7.70 2.83
CA ASP A 175 -22.17 9.16 2.80
C ASP A 175 -22.13 9.75 4.22
N GLU A 176 -22.87 9.15 5.16
CA GLU A 176 -22.83 9.52 6.56
C GLU A 176 -21.44 9.27 7.17
N LEU A 177 -20.82 8.12 6.86
CA LEU A 177 -19.48 7.79 7.35
C LEU A 177 -18.42 8.72 6.75
N ARG A 178 -18.50 9.04 5.45
CA ARG A 178 -17.60 10.00 4.79
C ARG A 178 -17.70 11.38 5.44
N THR A 179 -18.93 11.88 5.62
CA THR A 179 -19.19 13.17 6.28
C THR A 179 -18.69 13.18 7.73
N PHE A 180 -18.88 12.07 8.46
CA PHE A 180 -18.35 11.94 9.82
C PHE A 180 -16.82 12.01 9.83
N MET A 181 -16.16 11.25 8.95
CA MET A 181 -14.70 11.24 8.85
C MET A 181 -14.13 12.59 8.46
N GLU A 182 -14.74 13.31 7.50
CA GLU A 182 -14.34 14.67 7.15
C GLU A 182 -14.36 15.60 8.35
N ARG A 183 -15.43 15.60 9.16
CA ARG A 183 -15.50 16.39 10.41
C ARG A 183 -14.44 15.99 11.43
N GLN A 184 -14.13 14.69 11.56
CA GLN A 184 -13.05 14.24 12.46
C GLN A 184 -11.68 14.72 11.97
N LEU A 185 -11.44 14.70 10.66
CA LEU A 185 -10.22 15.23 10.07
C LEU A 185 -10.12 16.74 10.27
N ASP A 186 -11.21 17.48 10.12
CA ASP A 186 -11.28 18.92 10.41
C ASP A 186 -10.92 19.21 11.88
N PHE A 187 -11.53 18.48 12.82
CA PHE A 187 -11.26 18.60 14.25
C PHE A 187 -9.79 18.32 14.59
N LEU A 188 -9.21 17.26 14.01
CA LEU A 188 -7.80 16.93 14.18
C LEU A 188 -6.88 17.94 13.49
N ALA A 189 -7.36 18.63 12.45
CA ALA A 189 -6.61 19.64 11.72
C ALA A 189 -6.57 21.00 12.45
N GLU A 190 -7.63 21.36 13.18
CA GLU A 190 -7.79 22.68 13.82
C GLU A 190 -7.07 22.82 15.18
N ALA A 191 -6.76 21.72 15.88
CA ALA A 191 -6.18 21.71 17.23
C ALA A 191 -6.87 22.62 18.26
N LEU A 192 -7.64 21.99 19.16
CA LEU A 192 -8.12 22.62 20.39
C LEU A 192 -6.94 23.23 21.21
N PRO A 193 -7.15 24.40 21.84
CA PRO A 193 -6.14 25.03 22.67
C PRO A 193 -5.76 24.10 23.84
N ALA A 194 -4.46 23.96 24.06
CA ALA A 194 -3.87 23.15 25.12
C ALA A 194 -4.65 23.28 26.44
N THR A 195 -5.29 22.20 26.88
CA THR A 195 -5.85 22.12 28.22
C THR A 195 -4.70 22.29 29.20
N LYS A 196 -4.59 23.49 29.79
CA LYS A 196 -3.62 23.79 30.85
C LYS A 196 -3.75 22.70 31.91
N SER A 197 -2.66 21.95 32.09
CA SER A 197 -2.44 21.09 33.25
C SER A 197 -2.82 21.88 34.50
N ALA A 198 -3.88 21.46 35.19
CA ALA A 198 -4.25 22.00 36.48
C ALA A 198 -3.13 21.66 37.46
N ALA A 199 -2.34 22.66 37.82
CA ALA A 199 -1.37 22.55 38.91
C ALA A 199 -2.10 22.17 40.20
N PRO A 200 -1.51 21.32 41.06
CA PRO A 200 -2.11 20.98 42.33
C PRO A 200 -2.14 22.22 43.21
N THR A 201 -3.33 22.64 43.64
CA THR A 201 -3.50 23.59 44.74
C THR A 201 -2.97 22.94 46.01
N HIS A 202 -1.77 23.33 46.44
CA HIS A 202 -1.34 23.14 47.82
C HIS A 202 -2.12 24.10 48.71
N GLY A 203 -2.90 23.52 49.63
CA GLY A 203 -3.44 24.13 50.83
C GLY A 203 -3.11 23.22 52.01
#